data_AF-A0A245ZMT4-F1
#
_entry.id   AF-A0A245ZMT4-F1
#
_cell.length_a   1.000
_cell.length_b   1.000
_cell.length_c   1.000
_cell.angle_alpha   90.00
_cell.angle_beta   90.00
_cell.angle_gamma   90.00
#
_symmetry.space_group_name_H-M   'P 1'
#
loop_
_entity.id
_entity.type
_entity.pdbx_description
1 polymer ?
#
loop_
_entity_poly.entity_id
_entity_poly.type
_entity_poly.pdbx_seq_one_letter_code
_entity_poly.pdbx_strand_id
1 'polypeptide(L)' 'MLSSLIGAAIGSAIDGADGDDSTLDGAIGGAIAGMMVRALAPVVLTYATGWLVLHGIGKAKDLVFQSSARQD' A
#
# COMPACT_ATOMS: atom_id res chain seq x y z
N MET A 1 -5.76 -4.58 -19.78
CA MET A 1 -4.79 -3.47 -19.85
C MET A 1 -4.30 -2.99 -18.47
N LEU A 2 -5.14 -2.89 -17.42
CA LEU A 2 -4.67 -2.53 -16.07
C LEU A 2 -3.88 -3.66 -15.37
N SER A 3 -4.27 -4.92 -15.56
CA SER A 3 -3.57 -6.11 -15.05
C SER A 3 -2.20 -6.36 -15.71
N SER A 4 -1.98 -5.84 -16.93
CA SER A 4 -0.71 -5.96 -17.65
C SER A 4 0.35 -4.95 -17.19
N LEU A 5 -0.07 -3.79 -16.64
CA LEU A 5 0.84 -2.79 -16.06
C LEU A 5 1.33 -3.18 -14.65
N ILE A 6 0.45 -3.77 -13.83
CA ILE A 6 0.80 -4.33 -12.51
C ILE A 6 1.72 -5.56 -12.68
N GLY A 7 1.55 -6.34 -13.75
CA GLY A 7 2.41 -7.47 -14.11
C GLY A 7 3.80 -7.07 -14.64
N ALA A 8 3.93 -5.88 -15.24
CA ALA A 8 5.21 -5.37 -15.73
C ALA A 8 6.06 -4.75 -14.61
N ALA A 9 5.44 -4.09 -13.62
CA ALA A 9 6.16 -3.49 -12.48
C ALA A 9 6.64 -4.53 -11.44
N ILE A 10 5.91 -5.63 -11.28
CA ILE A 10 6.40 -6.82 -10.54
C ILE A 10 7.49 -7.54 -11.38
N GLY A 11 7.41 -7.49 -12.71
CA GLY A 11 8.47 -7.93 -13.63
C GLY A 11 9.79 -7.14 -13.49
N SER A 12 9.73 -5.82 -13.22
CA SER A 12 10.91 -4.98 -12.95
C SER A 12 11.51 -5.18 -11.56
N ALA A 13 10.76 -5.77 -10.61
CA ALA A 13 11.29 -6.15 -9.29
C ALA A 13 12.07 -7.49 -9.31
N ILE A 14 11.95 -8.26 -10.41
CA ILE A 14 12.71 -9.50 -10.69
C ILE A 14 13.96 -9.18 -11.51
N ASP A 15 13.92 -8.11 -12.31
CA ASP A 15 15.01 -7.60 -13.16
C ASP A 15 16.13 -6.92 -12.36
N GLY A 16 15.85 -6.42 -11.15
CA GLY A 16 16.83 -5.87 -10.20
C GLY A 16 17.55 -6.91 -9.32
N ALA A 17 17.34 -8.22 -9.57
CA ALA A 17 18.20 -9.30 -9.09
C ALA A 17 19.60 -9.28 -9.78
N ASP A 18 19.84 -8.30 -10.64
CA ASP A 18 21.14 -7.93 -11.19
C ASP A 18 21.88 -6.96 -10.25
N GLY A 19 23.01 -7.39 -9.69
CA GLY A 19 23.94 -6.48 -9.05
C GLY A 19 24.88 -7.12 -8.04
N ASP A 20 25.61 -8.16 -8.43
CA ASP A 20 26.69 -8.82 -7.66
C ASP A 20 26.24 -9.58 -6.40
N ASP A 21 25.58 -10.72 -6.61
CA ASP A 21 25.92 -12.04 -6.05
C ASP A 21 24.69 -12.95 -6.13
N SER A 22 24.75 -13.95 -7.02
CA SER A 22 23.71 -14.97 -7.26
C SER A 22 22.29 -14.43 -7.56
N THR A 23 22.03 -14.13 -8.83
CA THR A 23 20.70 -13.94 -9.45
C THR A 23 19.63 -14.95 -9.00
N LEU A 24 20.05 -16.14 -8.55
CA LEU A 24 19.20 -17.20 -8.04
C LEU A 24 18.60 -16.89 -6.66
N ASP A 25 19.31 -16.16 -5.80
CA ASP A 25 18.83 -15.77 -4.46
C ASP A 25 17.89 -14.57 -4.54
N GLY A 26 18.16 -13.64 -5.47
CA GLY A 26 17.28 -12.50 -5.78
C GLY A 26 15.92 -12.92 -6.37
N ALA A 27 15.89 -13.96 -7.20
CA ALA A 27 14.63 -14.48 -7.76
C ALA A 27 13.76 -15.19 -6.71
N ILE A 28 14.38 -15.97 -5.81
CA ILE A 28 13.67 -16.66 -4.73
C ILE A 28 13.18 -15.64 -3.69
N GLY A 29 14.04 -14.71 -3.28
CA GLY A 29 13.67 -13.60 -2.40
C GLY A 29 12.55 -12.74 -3.00
N GLY A 30 12.66 -12.40 -4.28
CA GLY A 30 11.65 -11.63 -5.03
C GLY A 30 10.31 -12.37 -5.14
N ALA A 31 10.31 -13.69 -5.35
CA ALA A 31 9.09 -14.50 -5.40
C ALA A 31 8.39 -14.55 -4.04
N ILE A 32 9.14 -14.75 -2.96
CA ILE A 32 8.60 -14.77 -1.59
C ILE A 32 8.06 -13.39 -1.21
N ALA A 33 8.83 -12.33 -1.47
CA ALA A 33 8.39 -10.96 -1.24
C ALA A 33 7.14 -10.63 -2.07
N GLY A 34 7.07 -11.03 -3.33
CA GLY A 34 5.92 -10.86 -4.19
C GLY A 34 4.67 -11.59 -3.68
N MET A 35 4.82 -12.82 -3.16
CA MET A 35 3.71 -13.54 -2.53
C MET A 35 3.24 -12.85 -1.24
N MET A 36 4.16 -12.37 -0.42
CA MET A 36 3.83 -11.67 0.82
C MET A 36 3.15 -10.33 0.53
N VAL A 37 3.66 -9.55 -0.42
CA VAL A 37 3.02 -8.31 -0.87
C VAL A 37 1.62 -8.60 -1.40
N ARG A 38 1.46 -9.64 -2.22
CA ARG A 38 0.14 -10.01 -2.75
C ARG A 38 -0.84 -10.45 -1.66
N ALA A 39 -0.35 -11.14 -0.63
CA ALA A 39 -1.18 -11.57 0.49
C ALA A 39 -1.51 -10.42 1.46
N LEU A 40 -0.55 -9.53 1.71
CA LEU A 40 -0.67 -8.44 2.69
C LEU A 40 -1.30 -7.18 2.10
N ALA A 41 -1.14 -6.92 0.80
CA ALA A 41 -1.73 -5.77 0.12
C ALA A 41 -3.24 -5.61 0.41
N PRO A 42 -4.10 -6.64 0.27
CA PRO A 42 -5.53 -6.49 0.59
C PRO A 42 -5.80 -6.24 2.08
N VAL A 43 -4.97 -6.80 2.97
CA VAL A 43 -5.11 -6.61 4.43
C VAL A 43 -4.79 -5.16 4.81
N VAL A 44 -3.64 -4.66 4.33
CA VAL A 44 -3.21 -3.27 4.55
C VAL A 44 -4.24 -2.31 3.96
N LEU A 45 -4.75 -2.60 2.75
CA LEU A 45 -5.76 -1.76 2.11
C LEU A 45 -7.05 -1.70 2.93
N THR A 46 -7.51 -2.85 3.45
CA THR A 46 -8.72 -2.92 4.28
C THR A 46 -8.55 -2.13 5.57
N TYR A 47 -7.42 -2.33 6.26
CA TYR A 47 -7.11 -1.60 7.49
C TYR A 47 -7.00 -0.09 7.25
N ALA A 48 -6.25 0.32 6.23
CA ALA A 48 -6.08 1.72 5.88
C ALA A 48 -7.41 2.39 5.52
N THR A 49 -8.29 1.67 4.81
CA THR A 49 -9.63 2.16 4.48
C THR A 49 -10.46 2.42 5.74
N GLY A 50 -10.49 1.46 6.68
CA GLY A 50 -11.21 1.62 7.94
C GLY A 50 -10.66 2.77 8.79
N TRP A 51 -9.33 2.83 8.94
CA TRP A 51 -8.66 3.92 9.65
C TRP A 51 -8.99 5.29 9.04
N LEU A 52 -8.94 5.41 7.71
CA LEU A 52 -9.23 6.66 6.99
C LEU A 52 -10.66 7.14 7.23
N VAL A 53 -11.64 6.23 7.25
CA VAL A 53 -13.04 6.57 7.52
C VAL A 53 -13.20 7.13 8.93
N LEU A 54 -12.69 6.44 9.95
CA LEU A 54 -12.82 6.91 11.34
C LEU A 54 -12.08 8.24 11.56
N HIS A 55 -10.88 8.37 11.00
CA HIS A 55 -10.09 9.60 11.09
C HIS A 55 -10.74 10.77 10.35
N GLY A 56 -11.31 10.51 9.18
CA GLY A 56 -12.05 11.49 8.39
C GLY A 56 -13.28 12.00 9.13
N ILE A 57 -14.06 11.11 9.76
CA ILE A 57 -15.20 11.48 10.58
C ILE A 57 -14.75 12.30 11.81
N GLY A 58 -13.65 11.91 12.47
CA GLY A 58 -13.09 12.66 13.59
C GLY A 58 -12.75 14.11 13.21
N LYS A 59 -12.02 14.28 12.11
CA LYS A 59 -11.67 15.62 11.60
C LYS A 59 -12.88 16.43 11.15
N ALA A 60 -13.85 15.80 10.49
CA ALA A 60 -15.07 16.49 10.07
C ALA A 60 -15.88 17.00 11.27
N LYS A 61 -15.98 16.19 12.33
CA LYS A 61 -16.58 16.61 13.60
C LYS A 61 -15.83 17.80 14.20
N ASP A 62 -14.51 17.73 14.31
CA ASP A 62 -13.72 18.83 14.87
C ASP A 62 -13.95 20.14 14.09
N LEU A 63 -14.02 20.08 12.76
CA LEU A 63 -14.32 21.25 11.93
C LEU A 63 -15.73 21.81 12.18
N VAL A 64 -16.75 20.94 12.22
CA VAL A 64 -18.14 21.36 12.45
C VAL A 64 -18.32 21.95 13.85
N PHE A 65 -17.77 21.29 14.88
CA PHE A 65 -17.95 21.74 16.26
C PHE A 65 -17.04 22.93 16.64
N GLN A 66 -15.86 23.10 16.01
CA GLN A 66 -15.08 24.34 16.16
C GLN A 66 -15.73 25.55 15.47
N SER A 67 -16.47 25.32 14.38
CA SER A 67 -17.19 26.40 13.68
C SER A 67 -18.37 26.95 14.52
N SER A 68 -18.99 26.10 15.34
CA SER A 68 -20.12 26.47 16.20
C SER A 68 -19.72 27.19 17.49
N ALA A 69 -18.48 27.02 17.98
CA ALA A 69 -17.97 27.60 19.22
C ALA A 69 -17.26 28.96 19.04
N ARG A 70 -17.40 29.59 17.87
CA ARG A 70 -16.76 30.87 17.52
C ARG A 70 -17.77 31.97 17.15
N GLN A 71 -19.06 31.72 17.40
CA GLN A 71 -20.14 32.67 17.11
C GLN A 71 -20.72 33.36 18.36
N ASP A 72 -20.14 33.09 19.53
CA ASP A 72 -20.45 33.68 20.83
C ASP A 72 -19.33 34.61 21.33
#